data_AF-A0ABC9VG78-F1
#
_entry.id   AF-A0ABC9VG78-F1
#
_cell.length_a   1.000
_cell.length_b   1.000
_cell.length_c   1.000
_cell.angle_alpha   90.00
_cell.angle_beta   90.00
_cell.angle_gamma   90.00
#
_symmetry.space_group_name_H-M   'P 1'
#
loop_
_entity.id
_entity.type
_entity.pdbx_description
1 polymer ?
#
loop_
_entity_poly.entity_id
_entity_poly.type
_entity_poly.pdbx_seq_one_letter_code
_entity_poly.pdbx_strand_id
1 'polypeptide(L)'
;MSWTGKEYRDIHSEESPINEFEQAVKETCNELADIIIRKNRDYGDSFRKVYEEYGDLSLIIRLTDKLERLKNLQNKENLVKDESKEDTIGDIAGYTILRLALKKVIG
;
A
#
# COMPACT_ATOMS: atom_id res chain seq x y z
N MET A 1 4.76 -59.76 7.44
CA MET A 1 3.70 -58.76 7.70
C MET A 1 4.38 -57.47 8.08
N SER A 2 4.03 -56.42 7.33
CA SER A 2 4.72 -55.14 7.26
C SER A 2 4.63 -54.33 8.55
N TRP A 3 5.79 -53.82 8.95
CA TRP A 3 5.99 -52.65 9.79
C TRP A 3 5.08 -51.51 9.29
N THR A 4 4.19 -50.96 10.13
CA THR A 4 3.42 -49.77 9.78
C THR A 4 3.43 -48.75 10.91
N GLY A 5 4.04 -47.59 10.63
CA GLY A 5 3.58 -46.31 11.15
C GLY A 5 4.03 -45.90 12.54
N LYS A 6 5.35 -45.91 12.81
CA LYS A 6 5.89 -44.92 13.75
C LYS A 6 6.24 -43.66 12.96
N GLU A 7 5.71 -42.53 13.44
CA GLU A 7 6.01 -41.15 13.04
C GLU A 7 5.40 -40.65 11.73
N TYR A 8 4.22 -40.04 11.83
CA TYR A 8 4.03 -38.73 11.22
C TYR A 8 3.76 -37.77 12.37
N ARG A 9 4.82 -37.09 12.80
CA ARG A 9 4.67 -35.96 13.73
C ARG A 9 3.87 -34.92 12.96
N ASP A 10 2.72 -34.53 13.50
CA ASP A 10 2.12 -33.25 13.16
C ASP A 10 3.12 -32.17 13.58
N ILE A 11 4.04 -31.85 12.66
CA ILE A 11 4.77 -30.60 12.69
C ILE A 11 3.72 -29.58 12.26
N HIS A 12 2.84 -29.21 13.19
CA HIS A 12 2.25 -27.89 13.13
C HIS A 12 3.46 -26.96 13.06
N SER A 13 3.74 -26.45 11.86
CA SER A 13 4.61 -25.30 11.70
C SER A 13 3.91 -24.18 12.46
N GLU A 14 4.20 -24.05 13.76
CA GLU A 14 3.98 -22.79 14.46
C GLU A 14 4.66 -21.75 13.58
N GLU A 15 3.85 -20.95 12.88
CA GLU A 15 4.36 -19.78 12.19
C GLU A 15 5.21 -19.03 13.22
N SER A 16 6.47 -18.76 12.87
CA SER A 16 7.38 -18.04 13.74
C SER A 16 6.65 -16.82 14.32
N PRO A 17 6.77 -16.55 15.63
CA PRO A 17 6.14 -15.37 16.21
C PRO A 17 6.55 -14.15 15.40
N ILE A 18 5.56 -13.32 15.04
CA ILE A 18 5.76 -12.16 14.18
C ILE A 18 6.80 -11.26 14.82
N ASN A 19 7.77 -10.78 14.05
CA ASN A 19 8.75 -9.84 14.59
C ASN A 19 8.19 -8.41 14.60
N GLU A 20 8.86 -7.50 15.30
CA GLU A 20 8.46 -6.10 15.44
C GLU A 20 8.27 -5.40 14.08
N PHE A 21 9.11 -5.71 13.10
CA PHE A 21 9.02 -5.11 11.76
C PHE A 21 7.79 -5.62 11.00
N GLU A 22 7.50 -6.93 11.05
CA GLU A 22 6.29 -7.51 10.46
C GLU A 22 5.03 -6.94 11.10
N GLN A 23 5.04 -6.71 12.41
CA GLN A 23 3.96 -6.03 13.11
C GLN A 23 3.79 -4.59 12.60
N ALA A 24 4.87 -3.82 12.53
CA ALA A 24 4.84 -2.44 12.02
C ALA A 24 4.33 -2.37 10.57
N VAL A 25 4.71 -3.32 9.71
CA VAL A 25 4.19 -3.40 8.33
C VAL A 25 2.68 -3.62 8.32
N LYS A 26 2.15 -4.51 9.17
CA LYS A 26 0.70 -4.77 9.28
C LYS A 26 -0.04 -3.53 9.77
N GLU A 27 0.47 -2.89 10.82
CA GLU A 27 -0.11 -1.65 11.38
C GLU A 27 -0.13 -0.54 10.32
N THR A 28 0.99 -0.33 9.62
CA THR A 28 1.10 0.65 8.53
C THR A 28 0.09 0.37 7.41
N CYS A 29 -0.09 -0.90 7.02
CA CYS A 29 -1.07 -1.26 5.99
C CYS A 29 -2.51 -0.91 6.42
N ASN A 30 -2.86 -1.15 7.69
CA ASN A 30 -4.18 -0.85 8.23
C ASN A 30 -4.43 0.66 8.27
N GLU A 31 -3.46 1.43 8.76
CA GLU A 31 -3.54 2.90 8.77
C GLU A 31 -3.68 3.49 7.37
N LEU A 32 -2.88 2.99 6.42
CA LEU A 32 -2.98 3.40 5.02
C LEU A 32 -4.36 3.08 4.44
N ALA A 33 -4.91 1.90 4.71
CA ALA A 33 -6.25 1.54 4.24
C ALA A 33 -7.30 2.57 4.69
N ASP A 34 -7.29 2.94 5.97
CA ASP A 34 -8.23 3.93 6.52
C ASP A 34 -8.05 5.31 5.89
N ILE A 35 -6.80 5.77 5.75
CA ILE A 35 -6.47 7.07 5.13
C ILE A 35 -6.92 7.10 3.67
N ILE A 36 -6.64 6.04 2.91
CA ILE A 36 -6.99 5.93 1.48
C ILE A 36 -8.50 5.93 1.31
N ILE A 37 -9.23 5.14 2.10
CA ILE A 37 -10.70 5.06 2.04
C ILE A 37 -11.31 6.41 2.37
N ARG A 38 -10.85 7.06 3.44
CA ARG A 38 -11.31 8.40 3.85
C ARG A 38 -11.06 9.42 2.73
N LYS A 39 -9.80 9.56 2.28
CA LYS A 39 -9.44 10.49 1.19
C LYS A 39 -10.27 10.22 -0.07
N ASN A 40 -10.38 8.96 -0.51
CA ASN A 40 -11.13 8.66 -1.74
C ASN A 40 -12.62 9.03 -1.63
N ARG A 41 -13.23 8.87 -0.44
CA ARG A 41 -14.59 9.35 -0.18
C ARG A 41 -14.69 10.87 -0.17
N ASP A 42 -13.76 11.55 0.50
CA ASP A 42 -13.72 13.02 0.57
C ASP A 42 -13.56 13.66 -0.82
N TYR A 43 -12.80 13.01 -1.71
CA TYR A 43 -12.64 13.42 -3.11
C TYR A 43 -13.73 12.86 -4.05
N GLY A 44 -14.79 12.25 -3.53
CA GLY A 44 -15.95 11.79 -4.31
C GLY A 44 -15.61 10.75 -5.36
N ASP A 45 -14.77 9.77 -5.01
CA ASP A 45 -14.27 8.69 -5.88
C ASP A 45 -13.54 9.21 -7.15
N SER A 46 -12.83 10.33 -6.99
CA SER A 46 -12.07 10.99 -8.05
C SER A 46 -11.02 10.07 -8.71
N PHE A 47 -10.46 9.12 -7.96
CA PHE A 47 -9.52 8.16 -8.55
C PHE A 47 -10.20 7.34 -9.65
N ARG A 48 -11.33 6.72 -9.34
CA ARG A 48 -12.08 5.89 -10.29
C ARG A 48 -12.55 6.68 -11.50
N LYS A 49 -13.13 7.86 -11.29
CA LYS A 49 -13.65 8.71 -12.39
C LYS A 49 -12.57 9.05 -13.40
N VAL A 50 -11.41 9.51 -12.93
CA VAL A 50 -10.29 9.86 -13.81
C VAL A 50 -9.67 8.61 -14.45
N TYR A 51 -9.67 7.47 -13.75
CA TYR A 51 -9.23 6.21 -14.35
C TYR A 51 -10.19 5.73 -15.45
N GLU A 52 -11.50 5.87 -15.29
CA GLU A 52 -12.48 5.52 -16.34
C GLU A 52 -12.29 6.36 -17.61
N GLU A 53 -11.85 7.61 -17.46
CA GLU A 53 -11.60 8.53 -18.57
C GLU A 53 -10.24 8.31 -19.26
N TYR A 54 -9.17 8.08 -18.49
CA TYR A 54 -7.79 8.09 -19.00
C TYR A 54 -7.03 6.77 -18.80
N GLY A 55 -7.61 5.78 -18.14
CA GLY A 55 -6.98 4.50 -17.82
C GLY A 55 -5.70 4.64 -17.00
N ASP A 56 -4.74 3.75 -17.25
CA ASP A 56 -3.45 3.69 -16.56
C ASP A 56 -2.59 4.96 -16.75
N LEU A 57 -2.85 5.77 -17.78
CA LEU A 57 -2.16 7.06 -17.96
C LEU A 57 -2.40 8.00 -16.77
N SER A 58 -3.62 8.03 -16.23
CA SER A 58 -3.94 8.84 -15.04
C SER A 58 -3.11 8.44 -13.81
N LEU A 59 -2.84 7.14 -13.65
CA LEU A 59 -2.02 6.62 -12.57
C LEU A 59 -0.56 7.02 -12.75
N ILE A 60 -0.02 6.85 -13.97
CA ILE A 60 1.37 7.18 -14.29
C ILE A 60 1.65 8.66 -14.00
N ILE A 61 0.76 9.56 -14.43
CA ILE A 61 0.91 11.00 -14.18
C ILE A 61 0.94 11.30 -12.68
N ARG A 62 -0.04 10.81 -11.93
CA ARG A 62 -0.14 11.04 -10.46
C ARG A 62 1.06 10.49 -9.70
N LEU A 63 1.55 9.30 -10.06
CA LEU A 63 2.75 8.72 -9.45
C LEU A 63 4.01 9.52 -9.81
N THR A 64 4.11 9.98 -11.07
CA THR A 64 5.25 10.82 -11.52
C THR A 64 5.33 12.11 -10.70
N ASP A 65 4.21 12.82 -10.52
CA ASP A 65 4.16 14.04 -9.71
C ASP A 65 4.65 13.80 -8.26
N LYS A 66 4.23 12.68 -7.66
CA LYS A 66 4.61 12.32 -6.29
C LYS A 66 6.07 11.87 -6.18
N LEU A 67 6.60 11.18 -7.18
CA LEU A 67 8.00 10.82 -7.25
C LEU A 67 8.91 12.05 -7.42
N GLU A 68 8.53 12.99 -8.30
CA GLU A 68 9.28 14.25 -8.46
C GLU A 68 9.28 15.07 -7.17
N ARG A 69 8.15 15.11 -6.46
CA ARG A 69 8.10 15.68 -5.13
C ARG A 69 9.05 14.98 -4.15
N LEU A 70 9.04 13.64 -4.11
CA LEU A 70 9.89 12.88 -3.21
C LEU A 70 11.38 13.16 -3.47
N LYS A 71 11.77 13.29 -4.74
CA LYS A 71 13.13 13.71 -5.15
C LYS A 71 13.46 15.10 -4.62
N ASN A 72 12.53 16.05 -4.76
CA ASN A 72 12.72 17.41 -4.26
C ASN A 72 12.88 17.48 -2.74
N LEU A 73 12.17 16.62 -2.00
CA LEU A 73 12.27 16.50 -0.54
C LEU A 73 13.55 15.77 -0.08
N GLN A 74 14.21 14.97 -0.93
CA GLN A 74 15.52 14.39 -0.58
C GLN A 74 16.63 15.44 -0.50
N ASN A 75 16.56 16.46 -1.35
CA ASN A 75 17.66 17.41 -1.58
C ASN A 75 17.53 18.72 -0.79
N LYS A 76 16.47 18.87 0.02
CA LYS A 76 16.22 20.07 0.83
C LYS A 76 16.04 19.64 2.27
N GLU A 77 16.81 20.22 3.20
CA GLU A 77 16.37 20.25 4.60
C GLU A 77 14.97 20.91 4.62
N ASN A 78 14.00 20.25 5.26
CA ASN A 78 12.58 20.59 5.21
C ASN A 78 12.29 22.08 5.49
N LEU A 79 12.30 22.92 4.45
CA LEU A 79 11.95 24.35 4.53
C LEU A 79 10.45 24.61 4.33
N VAL A 80 9.66 23.59 3.99
CA VAL A 80 8.20 23.68 3.79
C VAL A 80 7.51 22.78 4.81
N LYS A 81 6.64 23.37 5.63
CA LYS A 81 5.95 22.70 6.75
C LYS A 81 4.72 21.88 6.35
N ASP A 82 4.19 22.08 5.16
CA ASP A 82 2.81 21.65 4.89
C ASP A 82 2.67 20.17 4.54
N GLU A 83 3.71 19.49 4.05
CA GLU A 83 3.61 18.07 3.67
C GLU A 83 4.98 17.38 3.75
N SER A 84 5.02 16.25 4.46
CA SER A 84 6.25 15.53 4.80
C SER A 84 6.71 14.54 3.73
N LYS A 85 7.93 14.01 3.90
CA LYS A 85 8.46 12.92 3.07
C LYS A 85 7.61 11.66 3.25
N GLU A 86 7.20 11.39 4.49
CA GLU A 86 6.36 10.27 4.90
C GLU A 86 4.97 10.36 4.25
N ASP A 87 4.34 11.53 4.25
CA ASP A 87 3.06 11.76 3.55
C ASP A 87 3.17 11.45 2.05
N THR A 88 4.28 11.89 1.44
CA THR A 88 4.52 11.65 0.01
C THR A 88 4.69 10.17 -0.31
N ILE A 89 5.40 9.42 0.54
CA ILE A 89 5.53 7.97 0.42
C ILE A 89 4.16 7.29 0.61
N GLY A 90 3.38 7.74 1.59
CA GLY A 90 2.02 7.26 1.83
C GLY A 90 1.08 7.49 0.64
N ASP A 91 1.15 8.65 -0.02
CA ASP A 91 0.37 8.93 -1.22
C ASP A 91 0.76 8.02 -2.40
N ILE A 92 2.05 7.74 -2.59
CA ILE A 92 2.55 6.81 -3.62
C ILE A 92 1.98 5.40 -3.37
N ALA A 93 2.08 4.91 -2.12
CA ALA A 93 1.48 3.64 -1.72
C ALA A 93 -0.04 3.66 -1.95
N GLY A 94 -0.70 4.76 -1.58
CA GLY A 94 -2.14 4.95 -1.72
C GLY A 94 -2.65 4.85 -3.15
N TYR A 95 -2.01 5.55 -4.10
CA TYR A 95 -2.40 5.45 -5.52
C TYR A 95 -2.18 4.04 -6.09
N THR A 96 -1.11 3.37 -5.66
CA THR A 96 -0.83 1.99 -6.08
C THR A 96 -1.89 1.02 -5.53
N ILE A 97 -2.27 1.16 -4.27
CA ILE A 97 -3.33 0.36 -3.63
C ILE A 97 -4.69 0.64 -4.28
N LEU A 98 -5.06 1.91 -4.52
CA LEU A 98 -6.31 2.28 -5.19
C LEU A 98 -6.43 1.60 -6.57
N ARG A 99 -5.35 1.56 -7.34
CA ARG A 99 -5.33 0.86 -8.64
C ARG A 99 -5.61 -0.63 -8.51
N LEU A 100 -4.96 -1.28 -7.53
CA LEU A 100 -5.14 -2.71 -7.27
C LEU A 100 -6.53 -3.02 -6.72
N ALA A 101 -7.07 -2.17 -5.85
CA ALA A 101 -8.42 -2.29 -5.33
C ALA A 101 -9.46 -2.11 -6.45
N LEU A 102 -9.29 -1.11 -7.30
CA LEU A 102 -10.17 -0.89 -8.46
C LEU A 102 -10.19 -2.11 -9.37
N LYS A 103 -9.01 -2.72 -9.66
CA LYS A 103 -8.91 -3.95 -10.45
C LYS A 103 -9.78 -5.08 -9.89
N LYS A 104 -9.92 -5.21 -8.56
CA LYS A 104 -10.74 -6.25 -7.94
C LYS A 104 -12.25 -6.02 -8.11
N VAL A 105 -12.66 -4.80 -8.45
CA VAL A 105 -14.08 -4.42 -8.60
C VAL A 105 -14.51 -4.42 -10.06
N ILE A 106 -13.60 -4.05 -10.98
CA ILE A 106 -13.91 -3.94 -12.42
C ILE A 106 -13.37 -5.12 -13.26
N GLY A 107 -12.56 -6.00 -12.65
CA GLY A 107 -11.90 -7.13 -13.30
C GLY A 107 -12.54 -8.47 -12.99
#